data_AF-A0A1Q5REE5-F1
#
_entry.id   AF-A0A1Q5REE5-F1
#
_cell.length_a   1.000
_cell.length_b   1.000
_cell.length_c   1.000
_cell.angle_alpha   90.00
_cell.angle_beta   90.00
_cell.angle_gamma   90.00
#
_symmetry.space_group_name_H-M   'P 1'
#
loop_
_entity.id
_entity.type
_entity.pdbx_description
1 polymer ?
#
loop_
_entity_poly.entity_id
_entity_poly.type
_entity_poly.pdbx_seq_one_letter_code
_entity_poly.pdbx_strand_id
1 'polypeptide(L)'
;MGTFYTDEQIKEAIAALESHTPGIWERMKKRASMWTDPHNEEQEIELTAIVRVMTIVLPKVSFVVQAQDPSKAETLLTLDLGDAVRAAIASAKDGS
;
A
#
# COMPACT_ATOMS: atom_id res chain seq x y z
N MET A 1 -17.75 3.40 -12.21
CA MET A 1 -17.32 2.43 -11.20
C MET A 1 -15.84 2.16 -11.44
N GLY A 2 -14.98 2.56 -10.51
CA GLY A 2 -13.57 2.19 -10.57
C GLY A 2 -13.47 0.67 -10.42
N THR A 3 -12.68 0.03 -11.27
CA THR A 3 -12.34 -1.38 -11.12
C THR A 3 -11.40 -1.49 -9.92
N PHE A 4 -11.90 -2.03 -8.81
CA PHE A 4 -11.07 -2.44 -7.68
C PHE A 4 -10.33 -3.73 -8.04
N TYR A 5 -9.09 -3.84 -7.59
CA TYR A 5 -8.32 -5.08 -7.63
C TYR A 5 -8.92 -6.11 -6.68
N THR A 6 -8.80 -7.39 -7.03
CA THR A 6 -9.30 -8.47 -6.20
C THR A 6 -8.45 -8.63 -4.93
N ASP A 7 -9.00 -9.24 -3.88
CA ASP A 7 -8.27 -9.55 -2.66
C ASP A 7 -6.98 -10.36 -2.94
N GLU A 8 -7.00 -11.22 -3.95
CA GLU A 8 -5.83 -12.01 -4.37
C GLU A 8 -4.74 -11.12 -4.97
N GLN A 9 -5.13 -10.16 -5.83
CA GLN A 9 -4.20 -9.20 -6.43
C GLN A 9 -3.62 -8.25 -5.37
N ILE A 10 -4.43 -7.86 -4.39
CA ILE A 10 -3.95 -7.08 -3.24
C ILE A 10 -2.97 -7.89 -2.39
N LYS A 11 -3.25 -9.17 -2.12
CA LYS A 11 -2.31 -10.05 -1.40
C LYS A 11 -1.01 -10.26 -2.18
N GLU A 12 -1.07 -10.41 -3.50
CA GLU A 12 0.12 -10.49 -4.36
C GLU A 12 0.96 -9.22 -4.27
N ALA A 13 0.33 -8.04 -4.36
CA ALA A 13 1.02 -6.77 -4.25
C ALA A 13 1.66 -6.58 -2.86
N ILE A 14 0.95 -6.93 -1.78
CA ILE A 14 1.50 -6.91 -0.41
C ILE A 14 2.70 -7.87 -0.30
N ALA A 15 2.58 -9.09 -0.83
CA ALA A 15 3.68 -10.06 -0.81
C ALA A 15 4.90 -9.56 -1.61
N ALA A 16 4.69 -8.90 -2.74
CA ALA A 16 5.76 -8.30 -3.53
C ALA A 16 6.46 -7.16 -2.76
N LEU A 17 5.69 -6.31 -2.08
CA LEU A 17 6.21 -5.24 -1.22
C LEU A 17 7.03 -5.82 -0.07
N GLU A 18 6.51 -6.84 0.62
CA GLU A 18 7.16 -7.49 1.76
C GLU A 18 8.44 -8.24 1.36
N SER A 19 8.45 -8.85 0.18
CA SER A 19 9.63 -9.50 -0.39
C SER A 19 10.75 -8.49 -0.70
N HIS A 20 10.39 -7.30 -1.20
CA HIS A 20 11.36 -6.23 -1.48
C HIS A 20 11.84 -5.55 -0.19
N THR A 21 10.93 -5.25 0.73
CA THR A 21 11.21 -4.54 1.98
C THR A 21 10.45 -5.22 3.12
N PRO A 22 11.07 -6.14 3.87
CA PRO A 22 10.42 -6.79 5.01
C PRO A 22 9.93 -5.78 6.06
N GLY A 23 8.72 -6.00 6.56
CA GLY A 23 8.02 -5.15 7.53
C GLY A 23 7.33 -3.93 6.92
N ILE A 24 7.35 -3.74 5.59
CA ILE A 24 6.74 -2.57 4.96
C ILE A 24 5.23 -2.52 5.20
N TRP A 25 4.55 -3.66 5.24
CA TRP A 25 3.12 -3.72 5.52
C TRP A 25 2.77 -3.16 6.91
N GLU A 26 3.55 -3.55 7.93
CA GLU A 26 3.38 -3.03 9.29
C GLU A 26 3.71 -1.53 9.37
N ARG A 27 4.74 -1.08 8.65
CA ARG A 27 5.10 0.35 8.56
C ARG A 27 4.00 1.19 7.91
N MET A 28 3.38 0.69 6.84
CA MET A 28 2.22 1.32 6.20
C MET A 28 1.05 1.46 7.18
N LYS A 29 0.71 0.40 7.92
CA LYS A 29 -0.35 0.44 8.93
C LYS A 29 -0.05 1.41 10.06
N LYS A 30 1.17 1.36 10.60
CA LYS A 30 1.62 2.28 11.67
C LYS A 30 1.56 3.73 11.21
N ARG A 31 1.97 4.03 9.98
CA ARG A 31 1.90 5.40 9.45
C ARG A 31 0.45 5.86 9.31
N ALA A 32 -0.42 5.02 8.76
CA ALA A 32 -1.83 5.35 8.57
C ALA A 32 -2.59 5.51 9.90
N SER A 33 -2.18 4.83 10.99
CA SER A 33 -2.79 5.00 12.31
C SER A 33 -2.33 6.27 13.05
N MET A 34 -1.20 6.86 12.66
CA MET A 34 -0.59 8.04 13.31
C MET A 34 -0.99 9.38 12.67
N TRP A 35 -1.96 9.41 11.74
CA TRP A 35 -2.35 10.64 11.03
C TRP A 35 -2.81 11.78 11.97
N THR A 36 -3.28 11.45 13.18
CA THR A 36 -3.75 12.42 14.17
C THR A 36 -2.65 13.10 14.98
N ASP A 37 -1.40 12.63 14.90
CA ASP A 37 -0.25 13.20 15.62
C ASP A 37 0.33 14.36 14.80
N PRO A 38 0.79 15.48 15.40
CA PRO A 38 1.39 16.58 14.64
C PRO A 38 2.55 16.05 13.78
N HIS A 39 2.46 16.34 12.48
CA HIS A 39 3.45 15.94 11.49
C HIS A 39 4.84 16.44 11.90
N ASN A 40 5.73 15.51 12.19
CA ASN A 40 7.14 15.79 12.42
C ASN A 40 7.98 15.23 11.26
N GLU A 41 9.22 15.68 11.13
CA GLU A 41 10.13 15.33 10.04
C GLU A 41 10.32 13.80 9.87
N GLU A 42 10.30 13.05 10.98
CA GLU A 42 10.40 11.59 10.97
C GLU A 42 9.21 10.94 10.22
N GLN A 43 8.00 11.48 10.38
CA GLN A 43 6.82 11.00 9.66
C GLN A 43 6.88 11.28 8.15
N GLU A 44 7.50 12.39 7.73
CA GLU A 44 7.70 12.71 6.31
C GLU A 44 8.76 11.82 5.68
N ILE A 45 9.86 11.55 6.40
CA ILE A 45 10.90 10.60 5.99
C ILE A 45 10.29 9.21 5.80
N GLU A 46 9.48 8.77 6.76
CA GLU A 46 8.83 7.46 6.71
C GLU A 46 7.83 7.35 5.55
N LEU A 47 7.01 8.39 5.33
CA LEU A 47 6.10 8.43 4.19
C LEU A 47 6.87 8.38 2.86
N THR A 48 7.96 9.14 2.75
CA THR A 48 8.81 9.17 1.57
C THR A 48 9.42 7.79 1.30
N ALA A 49 9.86 7.08 2.36
CA ALA A 49 10.37 5.73 2.24
C ALA A 49 9.30 4.74 1.75
N ILE A 50 8.09 4.80 2.30
CA ILE A 50 6.95 3.97 1.89
C ILE A 50 6.62 4.22 0.42
N VAL A 51 6.45 5.48 0.02
CA VAL A 51 6.14 5.87 -1.36
C VAL A 51 7.21 5.37 -2.31
N ARG A 52 8.50 5.53 -1.96
CA ARG A 52 9.61 5.06 -2.78
C ARG A 52 9.56 3.55 -3.02
N VAL A 53 9.26 2.76 -1.99
CA VAL A 53 9.12 1.30 -2.14
C VAL A 53 7.96 0.97 -3.08
N MET A 54 6.80 1.63 -2.91
CA MET A 54 5.65 1.42 -3.79
C MET A 54 5.99 1.74 -5.26
N THR A 55 6.64 2.88 -5.53
CA THR A 55 7.06 3.27 -6.88
C THR A 55 8.05 2.27 -7.51
N ILE A 56 8.86 1.57 -6.72
CA ILE A 56 9.79 0.56 -7.23
C ILE A 56 9.10 -0.77 -7.51
N VAL A 57 8.13 -1.15 -6.67
CA VAL A 57 7.54 -2.50 -6.65
C VAL A 57 6.29 -2.59 -7.50
N LEU A 58 5.34 -1.67 -7.34
CA LEU A 58 4.01 -1.76 -7.96
C LEU A 58 4.07 -1.84 -9.49
N PRO A 59 4.91 -1.06 -10.20
CA PRO A 59 5.03 -1.17 -11.66
C PRO A 59 5.53 -2.53 -12.15
N LYS A 60 6.12 -3.35 -11.28
CA LYS A 60 6.69 -4.67 -11.61
C LYS A 60 5.74 -5.84 -11.30
N VAL A 61 4.61 -5.57 -10.64
CA VAL A 61 3.62 -6.60 -10.33
C VAL A 61 2.98 -7.09 -11.63
N SER A 62 2.82 -8.40 -11.77
CA SER A 62 2.51 -9.05 -13.06
C SER A 62 1.25 -8.49 -13.73
N PHE A 63 0.18 -8.27 -12.95
CA PHE A 63 -1.08 -7.73 -13.47
C PHE A 63 -1.02 -6.23 -13.79
N VAL A 64 -0.07 -5.48 -13.23
CA VAL A 64 0.19 -4.08 -13.59
C VAL A 64 0.98 -4.02 -14.90
N VAL A 65 2.01 -4.86 -15.04
CA VAL A 65 2.81 -4.99 -16.26
C VAL A 65 1.97 -5.40 -17.46
N GLN A 66 1.00 -6.30 -17.25
CA GLN A 66 0.12 -6.83 -18.30
C GLN A 66 -1.12 -5.96 -18.56
N ALA A 67 -1.30 -4.87 -17.81
CA ALA A 67 -2.44 -3.98 -18.00
C ALA A 67 -2.34 -3.22 -19.33
N GLN A 68 -3.50 -2.89 -19.91
CA GLN A 68 -3.57 -2.05 -21.11
C GLN A 68 -2.96 -0.65 -20.88
N ASP A 69 -3.06 -0.13 -19.66
CA ASP A 69 -2.45 1.12 -19.21
C ASP A 69 -1.77 0.88 -17.85
N PRO A 70 -0.45 0.57 -17.86
CA PRO A 70 0.30 0.27 -16.64
C PRO A 70 0.32 1.43 -15.64
N SER A 71 0.36 2.67 -16.11
CA SER A 71 0.38 3.86 -15.24
C SER A 71 -0.95 4.02 -14.51
N LYS A 72 -2.06 3.82 -15.22
CA LYS A 72 -3.39 3.82 -14.60
C LYS A 72 -3.56 2.63 -13.65
N ALA A 73 -3.07 1.46 -14.03
CA ALA A 73 -3.10 0.27 -13.18
C ALA A 73 -2.33 0.47 -11.86
N GLU A 74 -1.12 1.03 -11.92
CA GLU A 74 -0.33 1.41 -10.75
C GLU A 74 -1.08 2.40 -9.84
N THR A 75 -1.72 3.41 -10.44
CA THR A 75 -2.47 4.43 -9.70
C THR A 75 -3.65 3.80 -8.95
N LEU A 76 -4.41 2.94 -9.62
CA LEU A 76 -5.53 2.21 -9.00
C LEU A 76 -5.04 1.28 -7.89
N LEU A 77 -3.93 0.57 -8.11
CA LEU A 77 -3.37 -0.36 -7.12
C LEU A 77 -2.90 0.38 -5.87
N THR A 78 -2.31 1.57 -6.05
CA THR A 78 -1.91 2.45 -4.95
C THR A 78 -3.11 2.86 -4.09
N LEU A 79 -4.24 3.18 -4.72
CA LEU A 79 -5.47 3.53 -4.00
C LEU A 79 -6.03 2.34 -3.22
N ASP A 80 -6.14 1.18 -3.87
CA ASP A 80 -6.69 -0.03 -3.24
C ASP A 80 -5.81 -0.56 -2.12
N LEU A 81 -4.48 -0.43 -2.23
CA LEU A 81 -3.55 -0.70 -1.12
C LEU A 81 -3.80 0.23 0.06
N GLY A 82 -4.07 1.51 -0.20
CA GLY A 82 -4.45 2.46 0.84
C GLY A 82 -5.74 2.05 1.56
N ASP A 83 -6.75 1.61 0.82
CA ASP A 83 -8.00 1.11 1.38
C ASP A 83 -7.80 -0.19 2.17
N ALA A 84 -6.98 -1.11 1.66
CA ALA A 84 -6.61 -2.35 2.35
C ALA A 84 -5.90 -2.08 3.68
N VAL A 85 -4.99 -1.10 3.72
CA VAL A 85 -4.33 -0.67 4.97
C VAL A 85 -5.34 -0.15 5.98
N ARG A 86 -6.26 0.72 5.55
CA ARG A 86 -7.31 1.27 6.44
C ARG A 86 -8.25 0.18 6.95
N ALA A 87 -8.67 -0.73 6.08
CA ALA A 87 -9.50 -1.88 6.44
C ALA A 87 -8.80 -2.79 7.45
N ALA A 88 -7.51 -3.07 7.26
CA ALA A 88 -6.71 -3.86 8.19
C ALA A 88 -6.59 -3.20 9.57
N ILE A 89 -6.45 -1.87 9.63
CA ILE A 89 -6.44 -1.11 10.89
C ILE A 89 -7.79 -1.16 11.58
N ALA A 90 -8.89 -0.98 10.84
CA ALA A 90 -10.25 -1.04 11.39
C ALA A 90 -10.56 -2.42 11.97
N SER A 91 -10.27 -3.48 11.21
CA SER A 91 -10.46 -4.87 11.67
C SER A 91 -9.66 -5.19 12.93
N ALA A 92 -8.45 -4.64 13.09
CA ALA A 92 -7.66 -4.82 14.30
C ALA A 92 -8.25 -4.11 15.53
N LYS A 93 -9.03 -3.03 15.34
CA LYS A 93 -9.72 -2.31 16.42
C LYS A 93 -11.01 -3.01 16.88
N ASP A 94 -11.76 -3.59 15.95
CA ASP A 94 -13.04 -4.24 16.25
C ASP A 94 -12.89 -5.62 16.93
N GLY A 95 -11.69 -6.20 16.87
CA GLY A 95 -11.34 -7.47 17.52
C GLY A 95 -10.74 -7.34 18.92
N SER A 96 -10.71 -6.14 19.51
CA SER A 96 -10.19 -5.85 20.87
C SER A 96 -11.28 -5.60 21.89
#